data_AF-A0A8J7TWI9-F1
#
_entry.id   AF-A0A8J7TWI9-F1
#
_cell.length_a   1.000
_cell.length_b   1.000
_cell.length_c   1.000
_cell.angle_alpha   90.00
_cell.angle_beta   90.00
_cell.angle_gamma   90.00
#
_symmetry.space_group_name_H-M   'P 1'
#
loop_
_entity.id
_entity.type
_entity.pdbx_description
1 polymer ?
#
loop_
_entity_poly.entity_id
_entity_poly.type
_entity_poly.pdbx_seq_one_letter_code
_entity_poly.pdbx_strand_id
1 'polypeptide(L)' 'MAIGFGQGGDQTAPLGRAVIGGLLAATAATLTLLPAVFALAMGGAGRQSASLDPHDPASRHHVRTAEANP' A
#
# COMPACT_ATOMS: atom_id res chain seq x y z
N MET A 1 5.81 -9.31 42.91
CA MET A 1 5.00 -8.12 42.53
C MET A 1 3.85 -8.61 41.66
N ALA A 2 2.72 -9.02 42.22
CA ALA A 2 1.74 -9.85 41.49
C ALA A 2 0.30 -9.29 41.46
N ILE A 3 0.05 -8.09 41.99
CA ILE A 3 -1.27 -7.46 41.84
C ILE A 3 -1.08 -5.97 41.57
N GLY A 4 -1.36 -5.55 40.33
CA GLY A 4 -1.23 -4.18 39.82
C GLY A 4 -2.37 -3.25 40.24
N PHE A 5 -2.83 -3.31 41.49
CA PHE A 5 -3.73 -2.31 42.08
C PHE A 5 -2.91 -1.13 42.59
N GLY A 6 -2.23 -0.45 41.68
CA GLY A 6 -1.50 0.80 41.95
C GLY A 6 -2.18 1.96 41.25
N GLN A 7 -2.08 3.15 41.82
CA GLN A 7 -2.56 4.46 41.34
C GLN A 7 -2.24 4.83 39.87
N GLY A 8 -1.64 3.94 39.09
CA GLY A 8 -1.50 4.02 37.63
C GLY A 8 -2.74 3.53 36.85
N GLY A 9 -3.73 2.89 37.47
CA GLY A 9 -4.97 2.43 36.81
C GLY A 9 -5.81 3.56 36.20
N ASP A 10 -5.97 4.67 36.94
CA ASP A 10 -6.72 5.84 36.47
C ASP A 10 -6.07 6.55 35.28
N GLN A 11 -4.76 6.40 35.08
CA GLN A 11 -4.02 6.98 33.95
C GLN A 11 -3.78 5.97 32.82
N THR A 12 -3.66 4.68 33.13
CA THR A 12 -3.55 3.62 32.12
C THR A 12 -4.88 3.36 31.41
N ALA A 13 -6.01 3.57 32.08
CA ALA A 13 -7.34 3.51 31.45
C ALA A 13 -7.51 4.52 30.29
N PRO A 14 -7.21 5.83 30.43
CA PRO A 14 -7.24 6.77 29.31
C PRO A 14 -6.13 6.52 28.29
N LEU A 15 -4.93 6.13 28.69
CA LEU A 15 -3.83 5.82 27.76
C LEU A 15 -4.18 4.63 26.84
N GLY A 16 -4.73 3.55 27.40
CA GLY A 16 -5.12 2.36 26.64
C GLY A 16 -6.23 2.67 25.62
N ARG A 17 -7.20 3.52 25.99
CA ARG A 17 -8.26 3.96 25.07
C ARG A 17 -7.70 4.75 23.89
N ALA A 18 -6.74 5.64 24.14
CA ALA A 18 -6.08 6.40 23.07
C ALA A 18 -5.32 5.48 22.10
N VAL A 19 -4.60 4.48 22.62
CA VAL A 19 -3.85 3.52 21.79
C VAL A 19 -4.78 2.65 20.94
N ILE A 20 -5.82 2.07 21.54
CA ILE A 20 -6.76 1.21 20.82
C ILE A 20 -7.45 2.02 19.70
N GLY A 21 -7.91 3.24 20.01
CA GLY A 21 -8.49 4.12 19.01
C GLY A 21 -7.52 4.47 17.88
N GLY A 22 -6.27 4.79 18.23
CA GLY A 22 -5.21 5.09 17.26
C GLY A 22 -4.86 3.92 16.35
N LEU A 23 -4.80 2.70 16.90
CA LEU A 23 -4.54 1.49 16.12
C LEU A 23 -5.69 1.19 15.14
N LEU A 24 -6.95 1.31 15.59
CA LEU A 24 -8.11 1.14 14.71
C LEU A 24 -8.13 2.18 13.59
N ALA A 25 -7.87 3.46 13.92
CA ALA A 25 -7.77 4.53 12.93
C ALA A 25 -6.61 4.32 11.96
N ALA A 26 -5.45 3.85 12.44
CA ALA A 26 -4.28 3.55 11.60
C ALA A 26 -4.55 2.41 10.62
N THR A 27 -5.28 1.37 11.03
CA THR A 27 -5.72 0.30 10.14
C THR A 27 -6.63 0.85 9.04
N ALA A 28 -7.65 1.63 9.41
CA ALA A 28 -8.56 2.26 8.44
C ALA A 28 -7.80 3.16 7.46
N ALA A 29 -6.87 3.99 7.96
CA ALA A 29 -6.02 4.85 7.14
C ALA A 29 -5.11 4.04 6.20
N THR A 30 -4.52 2.94 6.66
CA THR A 30 -3.67 2.08 5.82
C THR A 30 -4.46 1.44 4.69
N LEU A 31 -5.70 1.03 4.93
CA LEU A 31 -6.54 0.43 3.89
C LEU A 31 -7.12 1.46 2.90
N THR A 32 -7.22 2.74 3.28
CA THR A 32 -7.93 3.76 2.49
C THR A 32 -7.04 4.92 2.06
N LEU A 33 -6.42 5.62 3.02
CA LEU A 33 -5.59 6.79 2.79
C LEU A 33 -4.31 6.42 2.03
N LEU A 34 -3.65 5.32 2.42
CA LEU A 34 -2.40 4.89 1.79
C LEU A 34 -2.57 4.60 0.28
N PRO A 35 -3.53 3.78 -0.19
CA PRO A 35 -3.72 3.56 -1.62
C PRO A 35 -4.22 4.81 -2.35
N ALA A 36 -5.04 5.66 -1.72
CA ALA A 36 -5.49 6.91 -2.32
C ALA A 36 -4.32 7.87 -2.61
N VAL A 37 -3.44 8.06 -1.62
CA VAL A 37 -2.23 8.88 -1.79
C VAL A 37 -1.31 8.27 -2.83
N PHE A 38 -1.13 6.94 -2.84
CA PHE A 38 -0.30 6.25 -3.82
C PHE A 38 -0.85 6.42 -5.25
N ALA A 39 -2.16 6.33 -5.44
CA ALA A 39 -2.81 6.55 -6.73
C ALA A 39 -2.64 8.00 -7.22
N LEU A 40 -2.73 8.98 -6.33
CA LEU A 40 -2.50 10.40 -6.68
C LEU A 40 -1.03 10.66 -7.03
N ALA A 41 -0.10 10.14 -6.24
CA ALA A 41 1.33 10.31 -6.47
C ALA A 41 1.81 9.58 -7.74
N MET A 42 1.23 8.41 -8.05
CA MET A 42 1.63 7.55 -9.15
C MET A 42 0.76 7.71 -10.41
N GLY A 43 -0.21 8.62 -10.41
CA GLY A 43 -1.14 8.83 -11.53
C GLY A 43 -0.47 9.24 -12.84
N GLY A 44 0.73 9.82 -12.79
CA GLY A 44 1.56 10.15 -13.95
C GLY A 44 2.56 9.07 -14.37
N ALA A 45 2.73 8.01 -13.58
CA ALA A 45 3.57 6.89 -13.97
C ALA A 45 2.83 6.11 -15.06
N GLY A 46 3.24 6.32 -16.31
CA GLY A 46 2.64 5.63 -17.46
C GLY A 46 2.54 4.13 -17.20
N ARG A 47 1.33 3.57 -17.36
CA ARG A 47 1.12 2.11 -17.25
C ARG A 47 1.80 1.45 -18.44
N GLN A 48 3.07 1.09 -18.29
CA GLN A 48 3.77 0.29 -19.28
C GLN A 48 3.11 -1.09 -19.34
N SER A 49 2.86 -1.60 -20.55
CA SER A 49 2.34 -2.96 -20.71
C SER A 49 3.31 -3.93 -20.04
N ALA A 50 2.82 -4.70 -19.06
CA ALA A 50 3.57 -5.77 -18.42
C ALA A 50 3.64 -7.04 -19.31
N SER A 51 3.08 -6.97 -20.53
CA SER A 51 3.11 -8.06 -21.50
C SER A 51 4.55 -8.39 -21.88
N LEU A 52 4.85 -9.69 -21.83
CA LEU A 52 6.09 -10.27 -22.35
C LEU A 52 5.92 -10.82 -23.76
N ASP A 53 4.76 -10.62 -24.38
CA ASP A 53 4.51 -11.04 -25.75
C ASP A 53 5.35 -10.17 -26.72
N PRO A 54 6.30 -10.77 -27.46
CA PRO A 54 7.12 -10.07 -28.44
C PRO A 54 6.30 -9.46 -29.59
N HIS A 55 5.06 -9.91 -29.80
CA HIS A 55 4.18 -9.42 -30.85
C HIS A 55 3.14 -8.38 -30.36
N ASP A 56 3.08 -8.11 -29.05
CA ASP A 56 2.21 -7.05 -28.51
C ASP A 56 2.81 -5.66 -28.84
N PRO A 57 2.13 -4.81 -29.64
CA PRO A 57 2.62 -3.48 -30.00
C PRO A 57 2.67 -2.52 -28.81
N ALA A 58 1.99 -2.82 -27.70
CA ALA A 58 2.07 -2.04 -26.47
C ALA A 58 3.22 -2.50 -25.55
N SER A 59 3.92 -3.60 -25.87
CA SER A 59 5.02 -4.12 -25.06
C SER A 59 6.34 -3.38 -25.35
N ARG A 60 7.13 -3.15 -24.30
CA ARG A 60 8.44 -2.48 -24.39
C ARG A 60 9.51 -3.27 -25.15
N HIS A 61 9.22 -4.55 -25.43
CA HIS A 61 10.13 -5.50 -26.07
C HIS A 61 9.57 -5.99 -27.41
N HIS A 62 8.65 -5.26 -28.04
CA HIS A 62 8.09 -5.65 -29.33
C HIS A 62 9.20 -5.92 -30.35
N VAL A 63 9.26 -7.17 -30.81
CA VAL A 63 10.28 -7.66 -31.73
C VAL A 63 9.76 -7.51 -33.16
N ARG A 64 10.23 -6.50 -33.90
CA ARG A 64 10.04 -6.35 -35.35
C ARG A 64 10.91 -7.37 -36.12
N THR A 65 10.78 -8.67 -35.85
CA THR A 65 11.63 -9.72 -36.49
C THR A 65 10.84 -10.67 -37.39
N ALA A 66 9.61 -10.34 -37.76
CA ALA A 66 8.86 -11.10 -38.78
C ALA A 66 8.93 -10.49 -40.20
N GLU A 67 9.74 -9.45 -40.43
CA GLU A 67 9.92 -8.82 -41.77
C GLU A 67 11.30 -9.06 -42.41
N ALA A 68 12.12 -9.93 -41.82
CA ALA A 68 13.42 -10.28 -42.39
C ALA A 68 13.62 -11.79 -42.42
N ASN A 69 12.84 -12.48 -43.25
CA ASN A 69 13.35 -13.69 -43.90
C ASN A 69 12.79 -13.74 -45.33
N PRO A 70 13.64 -13.74 -46.38
CA PRO A 70 13.21 -13.88 -47.78
C PRO A 70 12.53 -15.22 -48.06
#